data_AF-A0A292QZH2-F1
#
_entry.id   AF-A0A292QZH2-F1
#
_cell.length_a   1.000
_cell.length_b   1.000
_cell.length_c   1.000
_cell.angle_alpha   90.00
_cell.angle_beta   90.00
_cell.angle_gamma   90.00
#
_symmetry.space_group_name_H-M   'P 1'
#
loop_
_entity.id
_entity.type
_entity.pdbx_description
1 polymer ?
#
loop_
_entity_poly.entity_id
_entity_poly.type
_entity_poly.pdbx_seq_one_letter_code
_entity_poly.pdbx_strand_id
1 'polypeptide(L)'
;MTATFDFKGFAKDLKKQAEQVMPEDIASEHKKEFLDRIYDFTYIAGEAFSNDDTIEDADTAKALTQVISEWTFHKYVDLLRSDIPKMYHESILQKVAYVAFEMGKESEFSRLTQDQMLTLVEFQTRKAYEKACQKLLENGQISQEAFDKAMNLSNVDEYSTDKLCHNVKIVKNKKSTLPFTLTALVVGLLAVGLNIFYKDAPSLVIVNTFMVMFLSMFVGIYVGAQIFGK
;
A
#
# COMPACT_ATOMS: atom_id res chain seq x y z
N MET A 1 -18.81 -7.40 -0.39
CA MET A 1 -18.61 -7.33 -1.86
C MET A 1 -17.13 -7.57 -2.05
N THR A 2 -16.72 -8.54 -2.86
CA THR A 2 -15.30 -8.81 -3.14
C THR A 2 -14.70 -7.64 -3.93
N ALA A 3 -13.50 -7.19 -3.55
CA ALA A 3 -12.70 -6.15 -4.19
C ALA A 3 -12.24 -6.55 -5.60
N THR A 4 -13.21 -6.76 -6.50
CA THR A 4 -12.96 -7.41 -7.79
C THR A 4 -12.43 -6.38 -8.79
N PHE A 5 -11.16 -6.51 -9.18
CA PHE A 5 -10.56 -5.77 -10.28
C PHE A 5 -10.08 -6.71 -11.40
N ASP A 6 -9.79 -6.19 -12.58
CA ASP A 6 -9.22 -6.98 -13.68
C ASP A 6 -7.73 -7.27 -13.42
N PHE A 7 -7.46 -8.19 -12.49
CA PHE A 7 -6.10 -8.60 -12.14
C PHE A 7 -5.36 -9.28 -13.31
N LYS A 8 -6.10 -9.90 -14.25
CA LYS A 8 -5.51 -10.53 -15.44
C LYS A 8 -4.99 -9.49 -16.43
N GLY A 9 -5.78 -8.45 -16.69
CA GLY A 9 -5.36 -7.29 -17.47
C GLY A 9 -4.23 -6.55 -16.78
N PHE A 10 -4.35 -6.34 -15.47
CA PHE A 10 -3.32 -5.66 -14.67
C PHE A 10 -1.96 -6.38 -14.71
N ALA A 11 -1.93 -7.71 -14.62
CA ALA A 11 -0.71 -8.50 -14.77
C ALA A 11 -0.06 -8.35 -16.15
N LYS A 12 -0.85 -8.24 -17.22
CA LYS A 12 -0.32 -7.97 -18.57
C LYS A 12 0.27 -6.56 -18.66
N ASP A 13 -0.40 -5.58 -18.05
CA ASP A 13 0.06 -4.19 -18.05
C ASP A 13 1.35 -4.02 -17.24
N LEU A 14 1.45 -4.65 -16.07
CA LEU A 14 2.68 -4.63 -15.26
C LEU A 14 3.82 -5.38 -15.94
N LYS A 15 3.58 -6.52 -16.59
CA LYS A 15 4.58 -7.19 -17.42
C LYS A 15 5.13 -6.26 -18.50
N LYS A 16 4.26 -5.51 -19.17
CA LYS A 16 4.66 -4.56 -20.22
C LYS A 16 5.47 -3.39 -19.65
N GLN A 17 5.11 -2.89 -18.47
CA GLN A 17 5.88 -1.86 -17.77
C GLN A 17 7.26 -2.39 -17.36
N ALA A 18 7.32 -3.59 -16.79
CA ALA A 18 8.56 -4.26 -16.42
C ALA A 18 9.50 -4.43 -17.63
N GLU A 19 8.98 -4.73 -18.82
CA GLU A 19 9.78 -4.81 -20.05
C GLU A 19 10.46 -3.48 -20.41
N GLN A 20 9.85 -2.33 -20.09
CA GLN A 20 10.39 -1.00 -20.40
C GLN A 20 11.48 -0.55 -19.44
N VAL A 21 11.46 -1.05 -18.20
CA VAL A 21 12.38 -0.64 -17.12
C VAL A 21 13.37 -1.74 -16.73
N MET A 22 13.34 -2.86 -17.45
CA MET A 22 14.25 -3.97 -17.23
C MET A 22 15.71 -3.54 -17.45
N PRO A 23 16.63 -3.90 -16.55
CA PRO A 23 18.05 -3.65 -16.76
C PRO A 23 18.59 -4.36 -18.02
N GLU A 24 19.51 -3.71 -18.73
CA GLU A 24 20.04 -4.21 -20.01
C GLU A 24 20.73 -5.58 -19.88
N ASP A 25 21.46 -5.80 -18.78
CA ASP A 25 22.12 -7.07 -18.46
C ASP A 25 21.13 -8.23 -18.27
N ILE A 26 19.93 -7.94 -17.76
CA ILE A 26 18.86 -8.94 -17.61
C ILE A 26 18.13 -9.15 -18.94
N ALA A 27 17.95 -8.08 -19.72
CA ALA A 27 17.23 -8.11 -20.99
C ALA A 27 17.94 -8.94 -22.08
N SER A 28 19.25 -9.10 -22.02
CA SER A 28 20.02 -9.91 -22.94
C SER A 28 19.87 -11.42 -22.67
N GLU A 29 19.90 -11.85 -21.42
CA GLU A 29 20.03 -13.27 -21.05
C GLU A 29 18.77 -13.89 -20.44
N HIS A 30 17.95 -13.10 -19.75
CA HIS A 30 16.88 -13.62 -18.88
C HIS A 30 15.50 -13.02 -19.18
N LYS A 31 15.37 -12.20 -20.22
CA LYS A 31 14.15 -11.44 -20.55
C LYS A 31 12.85 -12.23 -20.43
N LYS A 32 12.76 -13.39 -21.08
CA LYS A 32 11.52 -14.19 -21.08
C LYS A 32 11.18 -14.71 -19.69
N GLU A 33 12.14 -15.38 -19.04
CA GLU A 33 11.99 -15.94 -17.69
C GLU A 33 11.60 -14.85 -16.68
N PHE A 34 12.27 -13.70 -16.77
CA PHE A 34 12.01 -12.54 -15.94
C PHE A 34 10.58 -12.02 -16.12
N LEU A 35 10.14 -11.73 -17.35
CA LEU A 35 8.81 -11.19 -17.61
C LEU A 35 7.68 -12.17 -17.33
N ASP A 36 7.92 -13.47 -17.51
CA ASP A 36 6.95 -14.51 -17.15
C ASP A 36 6.81 -14.56 -15.61
N ARG A 37 7.90 -14.44 -14.85
CA ARG A 37 7.87 -14.39 -13.39
C ARG A 37 7.12 -13.17 -12.83
N ILE A 38 7.34 -11.98 -13.41
CA ILE A 38 6.58 -10.77 -13.02
C ILE A 38 5.09 -10.99 -13.23
N TYR A 39 4.71 -11.54 -14.38
CA TYR A 39 3.31 -11.85 -14.68
C TYR A 39 2.72 -12.81 -13.65
N ASP A 40 3.41 -13.90 -13.35
CA ASP A 40 2.91 -14.94 -12.45
C ASP A 40 2.70 -14.41 -11.02
N PHE A 41 3.68 -13.68 -10.46
CA PHE A 41 3.52 -13.06 -9.14
C PHE A 41 2.41 -12.02 -9.11
N THR A 42 2.30 -11.18 -10.15
CA THR A 42 1.23 -10.18 -10.25
C THR A 42 -0.14 -10.85 -10.32
N TYR A 43 -0.27 -11.91 -11.13
CA TYR A 43 -1.51 -12.65 -11.31
C TYR A 43 -1.94 -13.29 -9.99
N ILE A 44 -1.02 -14.02 -9.34
CA ILE A 44 -1.32 -14.76 -8.10
C ILE A 44 -1.70 -13.79 -6.98
N ALA A 45 -0.96 -12.69 -6.82
CA ALA A 45 -1.28 -11.66 -5.84
C ALA A 45 -2.64 -11.02 -6.11
N GLY A 46 -2.90 -10.63 -7.36
CA GLY A 46 -4.15 -10.00 -7.74
C GLY A 46 -5.37 -10.92 -7.59
N GLU A 47 -5.23 -12.20 -7.94
CA GLU A 47 -6.26 -13.21 -7.70
C GLU A 47 -6.51 -13.41 -6.20
N ALA A 48 -5.45 -13.49 -5.38
CA ALA A 48 -5.56 -13.64 -3.94
C ALA A 48 -6.30 -12.45 -3.30
N PHE A 49 -5.89 -11.21 -3.59
CA PHE A 49 -6.55 -10.02 -3.03
C PHE A 49 -7.96 -9.79 -3.58
N SER A 50 -8.22 -10.11 -4.85
CA SER A 50 -9.57 -9.97 -5.42
C SER A 50 -10.58 -10.94 -4.81
N ASN A 51 -10.10 -12.11 -4.37
CA ASN A 51 -10.92 -13.16 -3.75
C ASN A 51 -10.95 -13.05 -2.21
N ASP A 52 -10.20 -12.12 -1.62
CA ASP A 52 -10.16 -11.91 -0.18
C ASP A 52 -11.33 -11.03 0.26
N ASP A 53 -12.16 -11.54 1.17
CA ASP A 53 -13.34 -10.84 1.68
C ASP A 53 -13.02 -9.77 2.73
N THR A 54 -11.78 -9.75 3.24
CA THR A 54 -11.29 -8.71 4.16
C THR A 54 -10.84 -7.45 3.45
N ILE A 55 -10.61 -7.52 2.13
CA ILE A 55 -10.27 -6.36 1.30
C ILE A 55 -11.57 -5.79 0.72
N GLU A 56 -11.98 -4.63 1.21
CA GLU A 56 -13.28 -4.03 0.86
C GLU A 56 -13.27 -3.31 -0.49
N ASP A 57 -12.10 -2.88 -0.96
CA ASP A 57 -11.92 -1.94 -2.07
C ASP A 57 -10.99 -2.52 -3.16
N ALA A 58 -11.45 -2.43 -4.41
CA ALA A 58 -10.73 -2.88 -5.60
C ALA A 58 -9.43 -2.08 -5.84
N ASP A 59 -9.40 -0.80 -5.49
CA ASP A 59 -8.21 0.03 -5.65
C ASP A 59 -7.12 -0.36 -4.64
N THR A 60 -7.49 -0.73 -3.42
CA THR A 60 -6.62 -1.31 -2.38
C THR A 60 -6.08 -2.66 -2.83
N ALA A 61 -6.94 -3.57 -3.32
CA ALA A 61 -6.50 -4.86 -3.86
C ALA A 61 -5.47 -4.67 -5.00
N LYS A 62 -5.71 -3.71 -5.89
CA LYS A 62 -4.79 -3.35 -6.97
C LYS A 62 -3.48 -2.76 -6.45
N ALA A 63 -3.53 -1.85 -5.47
CA ALA A 63 -2.35 -1.24 -4.87
C ALA A 63 -1.46 -2.27 -4.18
N LEU A 64 -2.04 -3.16 -3.37
CA LEU A 64 -1.31 -4.25 -2.72
C LEU A 64 -0.69 -5.21 -3.75
N THR A 65 -1.43 -5.55 -4.81
CA THR A 65 -0.92 -6.36 -5.93
C THR A 65 0.30 -5.71 -6.58
N GLN A 66 0.25 -4.40 -6.83
CA GLN A 66 1.37 -3.66 -7.40
C GLN A 66 2.59 -3.72 -6.50
N VAL A 67 2.42 -3.50 -5.20
CA VAL A 67 3.51 -3.54 -4.21
C VAL A 67 4.21 -4.90 -4.23
N ILE A 68 3.47 -6.01 -4.22
CA ILE A 68 4.07 -7.36 -4.30
C ILE A 68 4.86 -7.54 -5.60
N SER A 69 4.30 -7.07 -6.71
CA SER A 69 4.91 -7.21 -8.04
C SER A 69 6.21 -6.42 -8.16
N GLU A 70 6.26 -5.22 -7.60
CA GLU A 70 7.46 -4.38 -7.57
C GLU A 70 8.55 -4.98 -6.67
N TRP A 71 8.20 -5.43 -5.46
CA TRP A 71 9.16 -6.06 -4.56
C TRP A 71 9.75 -7.35 -5.15
N THR A 72 8.92 -8.18 -5.77
CA THR A 72 9.38 -9.40 -6.44
C THR A 72 10.23 -9.09 -7.68
N PHE A 73 9.90 -8.04 -8.44
CA PHE A 73 10.76 -7.53 -9.52
C PHE A 73 12.16 -7.17 -9.01
N HIS A 74 12.24 -6.29 -8.01
CA HIS A 74 13.52 -5.79 -7.51
C HIS A 74 14.38 -6.91 -6.94
N LYS A 75 13.79 -7.78 -6.11
CA LYS A 75 14.54 -8.90 -5.53
C LYS A 75 14.93 -9.94 -6.57
N TYR A 76 14.19 -10.09 -7.67
CA TYR A 76 14.62 -10.99 -8.73
C TYR A 76 15.82 -10.43 -9.50
N VAL A 77 15.85 -9.12 -9.76
CA VAL A 77 17.06 -8.46 -10.31
C VAL A 77 18.26 -8.70 -9.39
N ASP A 78 18.10 -8.52 -8.07
CA ASP A 78 19.17 -8.77 -7.11
C ASP A 78 19.64 -10.22 -7.16
N LEU A 79 18.72 -11.18 -7.26
CA LEU A 79 19.04 -12.61 -7.35
C LEU A 79 19.77 -12.97 -8.65
N LEU A 80 19.38 -12.39 -9.78
CA LEU A 80 20.04 -12.62 -11.07
C LEU A 80 21.45 -12.02 -11.13
N ARG A 81 21.68 -10.94 -10.38
CA ARG A 81 23.00 -10.31 -10.24
C ARG A 81 23.83 -10.91 -9.11
N SER A 82 23.18 -11.58 -8.16
CA SER A 82 23.85 -12.35 -7.13
C SER A 82 24.42 -13.65 -7.71
N ASP A 83 25.45 -14.19 -7.08
CA ASP A 83 25.98 -15.51 -7.44
C ASP A 83 25.19 -16.64 -6.73
N ILE A 84 23.95 -16.37 -6.30
CA ILE A 84 23.05 -17.38 -5.73
C ILE A 84 22.53 -18.28 -6.86
N PRO A 85 22.63 -19.61 -6.73
CA PRO A 85 22.14 -20.55 -7.74
C PRO A 85 20.65 -20.38 -8.05
N LYS A 86 20.31 -20.42 -9.35
CA LYS A 86 18.93 -20.28 -9.87
C LYS A 86 17.90 -21.19 -9.20
N MET A 87 18.31 -22.40 -8.79
CA MET A 87 17.44 -23.36 -8.09
C MET A 87 16.83 -22.82 -6.79
N TYR A 88 17.42 -21.78 -6.19
CA TYR A 88 16.92 -21.16 -4.96
C TYR A 88 16.06 -19.92 -5.21
N HIS A 89 16.17 -19.28 -6.38
CA HIS A 89 15.54 -17.99 -6.66
C HIS A 89 14.05 -18.02 -6.40
N GLU A 90 13.35 -19.05 -6.89
CA GLU A 90 11.91 -19.15 -6.74
C GLU A 90 11.48 -19.26 -5.27
N SER A 91 12.17 -20.08 -4.49
CA SER A 91 11.83 -20.25 -3.07
C SER A 91 12.03 -18.96 -2.27
N ILE A 92 13.04 -18.15 -2.63
CA ILE A 92 13.31 -16.85 -2.01
C ILE A 92 12.21 -15.86 -2.42
N LEU A 93 11.88 -15.77 -3.71
CA LEU A 93 10.86 -14.86 -4.22
C LEU A 93 9.48 -15.18 -3.66
N GLN A 94 9.09 -16.45 -3.58
CA GLN A 94 7.84 -16.87 -2.94
C GLN A 94 7.79 -16.44 -1.47
N LYS A 95 8.91 -16.53 -0.74
CA LYS A 95 8.96 -16.10 0.66
C LYS A 95 8.79 -14.58 0.79
N VAL A 96 9.41 -13.81 -0.09
CA VAL A 96 9.26 -12.35 -0.16
C VAL A 96 7.82 -11.97 -0.51
N ALA A 97 7.25 -12.58 -1.56
CA ALA A 97 5.88 -12.32 -2.00
C ALA A 97 4.86 -12.64 -0.91
N TYR A 98 5.03 -13.77 -0.22
CA TYR A 98 4.17 -14.15 0.91
C TYR A 98 4.24 -13.14 2.06
N VAL A 99 5.44 -12.70 2.45
CA VAL A 99 5.56 -11.70 3.52
C VAL A 99 4.97 -10.36 3.10
N ALA A 100 5.17 -9.93 1.85
CA ALA A 100 4.53 -8.73 1.33
C ALA A 100 2.99 -8.82 1.37
N PHE A 101 2.43 -9.98 1.01
CA PHE A 101 1.00 -10.27 1.09
C PHE A 101 0.47 -10.16 2.52
N GLU A 102 1.08 -10.87 3.47
CA GLU A 102 0.66 -10.87 4.87
C GLU A 102 0.74 -9.47 5.48
N MET A 103 1.80 -8.70 5.18
CA MET A 103 1.95 -7.35 5.70
C MET A 103 0.99 -6.35 5.04
N GLY A 104 0.68 -6.54 3.76
CA GLY A 104 -0.37 -5.78 3.08
C GLY A 104 -1.75 -6.04 3.68
N LYS A 105 -2.06 -7.29 4.05
CA LYS A 105 -3.30 -7.61 4.76
C LYS A 105 -3.33 -7.02 6.17
N GLU A 106 -2.24 -7.15 6.91
CA GLU A 106 -2.12 -6.62 8.26
C GLU A 106 -2.27 -5.09 8.26
N SER A 107 -1.75 -4.39 7.24
CA SER A 107 -1.92 -2.94 7.14
C SER A 107 -3.37 -2.52 6.95
N GLU A 108 -4.17 -3.28 6.19
CA GLU A 108 -5.60 -3.03 6.04
C GLU A 108 -6.35 -3.29 7.35
N PHE A 109 -6.05 -4.40 8.02
CA PHE A 109 -6.63 -4.73 9.32
C PHE A 109 -6.33 -3.66 10.37
N SER A 110 -5.07 -3.19 10.40
CA SER A 110 -4.59 -2.13 11.30
C SER A 110 -4.96 -0.71 10.85
N ARG A 111 -5.64 -0.55 9.70
CA ARG A 111 -6.04 0.75 9.11
C ARG A 111 -4.86 1.73 8.97
N LEU A 112 -3.70 1.20 8.57
CA LEU A 112 -2.52 2.01 8.34
C LEU A 112 -2.72 2.94 7.14
N THR A 113 -2.02 4.06 7.13
CA THR A 113 -1.92 4.86 5.90
C THR A 113 -1.12 4.10 4.84
N GLN A 114 -1.28 4.49 3.58
CA GLN A 114 -0.51 3.89 2.48
C GLN A 114 1.01 3.98 2.72
N ASP A 115 1.52 5.12 3.20
CA ASP A 115 2.95 5.30 3.50
C ASP A 115 3.42 4.36 4.62
N GLN A 116 2.58 4.15 5.64
CA GLN A 116 2.84 3.22 6.73
C GLN A 116 2.81 1.76 6.25
N MET A 117 1.86 1.41 5.36
CA MET A 117 1.80 0.11 4.70
C MET A 117 3.08 -0.14 3.89
N LEU A 118 3.48 0.81 3.05
CA LEU A 118 4.70 0.69 2.22
C LEU A 118 5.93 0.48 3.10
N THR A 119 6.08 1.27 4.16
CA THR A 119 7.18 1.14 5.13
C THR A 119 7.19 -0.22 5.82
N LEU A 120 6.01 -0.71 6.23
CA LEU A 120 5.86 -2.01 6.88
C LEU A 120 6.22 -3.14 5.93
N VAL A 121 5.67 -3.12 4.71
CA VAL A 121 5.95 -4.13 3.68
C VAL A 121 7.43 -4.14 3.35
N GLU A 122 8.02 -2.98 3.05
CA GLU A 122 9.46 -2.82 2.77
C GLU A 122 10.35 -3.43 3.87
N PHE A 123 10.09 -3.04 5.12
CA PHE A 123 10.91 -3.50 6.24
C PHE A 123 10.87 -5.03 6.37
N GLN A 124 9.68 -5.61 6.21
CA GLN A 124 9.46 -7.03 6.42
C GLN A 124 9.90 -7.87 5.21
N THR A 125 9.71 -7.40 3.98
CA THR A 125 10.19 -8.07 2.76
C THR A 125 11.71 -8.09 2.72
N ARG A 126 12.38 -6.99 3.08
CA ARG A 126 13.84 -6.96 3.22
C ARG A 126 14.32 -7.99 4.23
N LYS A 127 13.71 -8.02 5.42
CA LYS A 127 14.05 -8.99 6.47
C LYS A 127 13.77 -10.43 6.03
N ALA A 128 12.71 -10.67 5.26
CA ALA A 128 12.39 -11.99 4.73
C ALA A 128 13.41 -12.46 3.70
N TYR A 129 13.83 -11.55 2.81
CA TYR A 129 14.88 -11.79 1.82
C TYR A 129 16.22 -12.12 2.50
N GLU A 130 16.66 -11.27 3.43
CA GLU A 130 17.89 -11.47 4.21
C GLU A 130 17.88 -12.83 4.91
N LYS A 131 16.79 -13.16 5.62
CA LYS A 131 16.65 -14.46 6.30
C LYS A 131 16.67 -15.65 5.34
N ALA A 132 16.07 -15.51 4.15
CA ALA A 132 16.07 -16.59 3.16
C ALA A 132 17.49 -16.85 2.64
N CYS A 133 18.24 -15.80 2.30
CA CYS A 133 19.64 -15.90 1.88
C CYS A 133 20.54 -16.39 3.02
N GLN A 134 20.36 -15.88 4.24
CA GLN A 134 21.11 -16.28 5.43
C GLN A 134 20.94 -17.77 5.73
N LYS A 135 19.73 -18.31 5.59
CA LYS A 135 19.48 -19.74 5.77
C LYS A 135 20.23 -20.60 4.75
N LEU A 136 20.34 -20.14 3.50
CA LEU A 136 21.12 -20.84 2.48
C LEU A 136 22.61 -20.83 2.83
N LEU A 137 23.12 -19.71 3.35
CA LEU A 137 24.50 -19.58 3.81
C LEU A 137 24.80 -20.52 4.99
N GLU A 138 23.95 -20.51 6.02
CA GLU A 138 24.08 -21.36 7.21
C GLU A 138 24.05 -22.86 6.86
N ASN A 139 23.27 -23.22 5.84
CA ASN A 139 23.20 -24.59 5.34
C ASN A 139 24.35 -24.97 4.39
N GLY A 140 25.29 -24.06 4.10
CA GLY A 140 26.38 -24.28 3.16
C GLY A 140 25.94 -24.39 1.69
N GLN A 141 24.76 -23.86 1.35
CA GLN A 141 24.17 -23.93 0.01
C GLN A 141 24.65 -22.79 -0.90
N ILE A 142 25.18 -21.71 -0.32
CA ILE A 142 25.79 -20.56 -1.01
C ILE A 142 27.07 -20.12 -0.28
N SER A 143 27.96 -19.40 -0.97
CA SER A 143 29.15 -18.81 -0.35
C SER A 143 28.83 -17.51 0.41
N GLN A 144 29.73 -17.10 1.30
CA GLN A 144 29.65 -15.78 1.96
C GLN A 144 29.65 -14.66 0.92
N GLU A 145 30.47 -14.78 -0.13
CA GLU A 145 30.56 -13.80 -1.22
C GLU A 145 29.22 -13.64 -1.96
N ALA A 146 28.53 -14.75 -2.26
CA ALA A 146 27.23 -14.72 -2.90
C ALA A 146 26.16 -14.07 -2.00
N PHE A 147 26.21 -14.34 -0.69
CA PHE A 147 25.36 -13.69 0.31
C PHE A 147 25.63 -12.18 0.39
N ASP A 148 26.89 -11.78 0.56
CA ASP A 148 27.29 -10.38 0.69
C ASP A 148 26.91 -9.59 -0.57
N LYS A 149 27.08 -10.19 -1.76
CA LYS A 149 26.66 -9.58 -3.02
C LYS A 149 25.14 -9.35 -3.06
N ALA A 150 24.35 -10.35 -2.68
CA ALA A 150 22.89 -10.23 -2.60
C ALA A 150 22.44 -9.13 -1.60
N MET A 151 23.13 -9.01 -0.46
CA MET A 151 22.82 -7.99 0.56
C MET A 151 23.26 -6.59 0.11
N ASN A 152 24.42 -6.47 -0.55
CA ASN A 152 24.92 -5.17 -1.01
C ASN A 152 24.12 -4.64 -2.20
N LEU A 153 23.69 -5.49 -3.14
CA LEU A 153 22.79 -5.10 -4.22
C LEU A 153 21.44 -4.57 -3.67
N SER A 154 20.96 -5.17 -2.58
CA SER A 154 19.74 -4.72 -1.89
C SER A 154 19.89 -3.38 -1.16
N ASN A 155 21.12 -2.95 -0.84
CA ASN A 155 21.43 -1.71 -0.12
C ASN A 155 21.82 -0.55 -1.06
N VAL A 156 21.98 -0.81 -2.36
CA VAL A 156 22.14 0.27 -3.34
C VAL A 156 20.73 0.84 -3.58
N ASP A 157 20.37 1.82 -2.76
CA ASP A 157 19.12 2.60 -2.73
C ASP A 157 18.76 3.34 -4.04
N GLU A 158 19.43 3.01 -5.15
CA GLU A 158 19.30 3.70 -6.43
C GLU A 158 18.02 3.31 -7.20
N TYR A 159 17.26 2.33 -6.70
CA TYR A 159 16.03 1.86 -7.36
C TYR A 159 14.74 1.99 -6.53
N SER A 160 14.84 2.24 -5.22
CA SER A 160 13.70 2.41 -4.31
C SER A 160 13.21 3.86 -4.20
N THR A 161 14.03 4.85 -4.56
CA THR A 161 13.78 6.24 -4.12
C THR A 161 13.10 7.15 -5.15
N ASP A 162 12.91 6.79 -6.43
CA ASP A 162 12.42 7.80 -7.40
C ASP A 162 11.56 7.36 -8.62
N LYS A 163 11.25 6.07 -8.85
CA LYS A 163 10.60 5.68 -10.14
C LYS A 163 9.38 4.76 -10.16
N LEU A 164 9.01 4.07 -9.09
CA LEU A 164 7.85 3.14 -9.14
C LEU A 164 6.74 3.43 -8.13
N CYS A 165 7.07 4.08 -7.01
CA CYS A 165 6.12 4.51 -5.99
C CYS A 165 5.10 5.60 -6.44
N HIS A 166 5.19 6.12 -7.67
CA HIS A 166 4.32 7.18 -8.17
C HIS A 166 3.17 6.76 -9.10
N ASN A 167 3.05 5.47 -9.47
CA ASN A 167 1.95 5.01 -10.35
C ASN A 167 0.81 4.29 -9.63
N VAL A 168 0.84 4.21 -8.29
CA VAL A 168 -0.40 3.97 -7.55
C VAL A 168 -1.25 5.22 -7.73
N LYS A 169 -2.29 5.15 -8.58
CA LYS A 169 -3.27 6.23 -8.65
C LYS A 169 -3.84 6.40 -7.25
N ILE A 170 -3.45 7.50 -6.62
CA ILE A 170 -3.88 7.93 -5.29
C ILE A 170 -5.40 8.04 -5.34
N VAL A 171 -6.10 7.02 -4.88
CA VAL A 171 -7.49 7.19 -4.52
C VAL A 171 -7.45 7.98 -3.23
N LYS A 172 -7.65 9.30 -3.38
CA LYS A 172 -7.87 10.18 -2.24
C LYS A 172 -8.97 9.55 -1.41
N ASN A 173 -8.58 9.01 -0.27
CA ASN A 173 -9.51 8.45 0.68
C ASN A 173 -10.58 9.52 0.96
N LYS A 174 -11.84 9.07 1.01
CA LYS A 174 -13.05 9.91 1.09
C LYS A 174 -12.82 11.01 2.13
N LYS A 175 -12.97 12.29 1.72
CA LYS A 175 -12.68 13.47 2.56
C LYS A 175 -13.20 13.23 3.98
N SER A 176 -12.27 13.11 4.93
CA SER A 176 -12.59 12.89 6.33
C SER A 176 -13.55 13.99 6.81
N THR A 177 -14.63 13.59 7.48
CA THR A 177 -15.61 14.49 8.10
C THR A 177 -15.14 15.02 9.47
N LEU A 178 -13.94 14.60 9.93
CA LEU A 178 -13.32 15.05 11.19
C LEU A 178 -13.15 16.57 11.33
N PRO A 179 -12.62 17.34 10.35
CA PRO A 179 -12.49 18.80 10.52
C PRO A 179 -13.86 19.48 10.64
N PHE A 180 -14.89 18.96 9.96
CA PHE A 180 -16.25 19.47 10.01
C PHE A 180 -16.89 19.22 11.38
N THR A 181 -16.78 18.00 11.92
CA THR A 181 -17.30 17.63 13.25
C THR A 181 -16.59 18.39 14.37
N LEU A 182 -15.27 18.57 14.29
CA LEU A 182 -14.51 19.35 15.26
C LEU A 182 -14.92 20.84 15.27
N THR A 183 -15.14 21.43 14.08
CA THR A 183 -15.60 22.82 13.96
C THR A 183 -16.99 23.00 14.57
N ALA A 184 -17.92 22.07 14.30
CA ALA A 184 -19.27 22.11 14.88
C ALA A 184 -19.25 21.98 16.42
N LEU A 185 -18.35 21.14 16.96
CA LEU A 185 -18.18 20.98 18.41
C LEU A 185 -17.68 22.27 19.08
N VAL A 186 -16.68 22.94 18.48
CA VAL A 186 -16.12 24.20 19.01
C VAL A 186 -17.16 25.32 18.99
N VAL A 187 -17.91 25.47 17.90
CA VAL A 187 -19.02 26.44 17.80
C VAL A 187 -20.12 26.11 18.81
N GLY A 188 -20.41 24.82 19.01
CA GLY A 188 -21.30 24.29 20.03
C GLY A 188 -20.95 24.77 21.44
N LEU A 189 -19.70 24.54 21.84
CA LEU A 189 -19.19 24.87 23.17
C LEU A 189 -19.13 26.39 23.40
N LEU A 190 -18.76 27.17 22.38
CA LEU A 190 -18.73 28.63 22.48
C LEU A 190 -20.13 29.20 22.75
N ALA A 191 -21.16 28.71 22.07
CA ALA A 191 -22.52 29.17 22.29
C ALA A 191 -23.07 28.77 23.68
N VAL A 192 -22.75 27.56 24.15
CA VAL A 192 -23.11 27.14 25.53
C VAL A 192 -22.42 28.05 26.55
N GLY A 193 -21.14 28.34 26.36
CA GLY A 193 -20.40 29.29 27.20
C GLY A 193 -21.06 30.67 27.24
N LEU A 194 -21.41 31.23 26.07
CA LEU A 194 -22.10 32.52 25.97
C LEU A 194 -23.47 32.51 26.69
N ASN A 195 -24.22 31.42 26.60
CA ASN A 195 -25.51 31.28 27.32
C ASN A 195 -25.34 31.22 28.85
N ILE A 196 -24.24 30.65 29.34
CA ILE A 196 -23.95 30.60 30.79
C ILE A 196 -23.55 31.99 31.32
N PHE A 197 -22.73 32.73 30.57
CA PHE A 197 -22.19 34.03 31.04
C PHE A 197 -23.14 35.22 30.82
N TYR A 198 -24.01 35.17 29.81
CA TYR A 198 -24.83 36.33 29.40
C TYR A 198 -26.34 36.10 29.47
N LYS A 199 -26.80 35.21 30.35
CA LYS A 199 -28.15 34.60 30.45
C LYS A 199 -29.38 35.47 30.12
N ASP A 200 -29.32 36.79 30.35
CA ASP A 200 -30.45 37.73 30.18
C ASP A 200 -30.27 38.74 29.02
N ALA A 201 -29.26 38.56 28.16
CA ALA A 201 -28.99 39.47 27.04
C ALA A 201 -29.98 39.23 25.87
N PRO A 202 -30.68 40.26 25.35
CA PRO A 202 -31.58 40.12 24.21
C PRO A 202 -30.88 39.58 22.94
N SER A 203 -29.58 39.85 22.81
CA SER A 203 -28.74 39.38 21.70
C SER A 203 -28.51 37.86 21.70
N LEU A 204 -28.70 37.16 22.82
CA LEU A 204 -28.57 35.69 22.88
C LEU A 204 -29.62 34.98 22.04
N VAL A 205 -30.83 35.55 21.92
CA VAL A 205 -31.88 34.96 21.07
C VAL A 205 -31.43 34.91 19.62
N ILE A 206 -30.75 35.97 19.16
CA ILE A 206 -30.20 36.08 17.81
C ILE A 206 -29.07 35.06 17.63
N VAL A 207 -28.12 35.00 18.58
CA VAL A 207 -26.99 34.05 18.54
C VAL A 207 -27.47 32.60 18.54
N ASN A 208 -28.44 32.25 19.40
CA ASN A 208 -29.01 30.92 19.48
C ASN A 208 -29.76 30.54 18.19
N THR A 209 -30.44 31.48 17.55
CA THR A 209 -31.12 31.26 16.26
C THR A 209 -30.12 30.93 15.15
N PHE A 210 -29.03 31.71 15.05
CA PHE A 210 -27.96 31.42 14.09
C PHE A 210 -27.24 30.09 14.38
N MET A 211 -27.06 29.74 15.65
CA MET A 211 -26.47 28.46 16.05
C MET A 211 -27.33 27.27 15.63
N VAL A 212 -28.65 27.33 15.87
CA VAL A 212 -29.59 26.28 15.47
C VAL A 212 -29.61 26.14 13.94
N MET A 213 -29.61 27.26 13.20
CA MET A 213 -29.47 27.23 11.74
C MET A 213 -28.17 26.53 11.31
N PHE A 214 -27.03 26.92 11.88
CA PHE A 214 -25.73 26.34 11.54
C PHE A 214 -25.66 24.84 11.85
N LEU A 215 -26.17 24.40 13.01
CA LEU A 215 -26.25 23.00 13.37
C LEU A 215 -27.21 22.22 12.46
N SER A 216 -28.34 22.80 12.06
CA SER A 216 -29.28 22.15 11.13
C SER A 216 -28.67 21.96 9.72
N MET A 217 -27.93 22.97 9.21
CA MET A 217 -27.16 22.85 7.98
C MET A 217 -26.06 21.80 8.09
N PHE A 218 -25.36 21.75 9.23
CA PHE A 218 -24.33 20.76 9.49
C PHE A 218 -24.88 19.33 9.47
N VAL A 219 -26.01 19.08 10.15
CA VAL A 219 -26.70 17.78 10.15
C VAL A 219 -27.14 17.41 8.73
N GLY A 220 -27.68 18.36 7.96
CA GLY A 220 -28.07 18.13 6.56
C GLY A 220 -26.90 17.75 5.66
N ILE A 221 -25.76 18.44 5.78
CA ILE A 221 -24.53 18.14 5.02
C ILE A 221 -23.92 16.81 5.47
N TYR A 222 -23.93 16.51 6.78
CA TYR A 222 -23.39 15.27 7.33
C TYR A 222 -24.21 14.05 6.89
N VAL A 223 -25.54 14.12 7.04
CA VAL A 223 -26.47 13.07 6.59
C VAL A 223 -26.41 12.93 5.07
N GLY A 224 -26.36 14.05 4.33
CA GLY A 224 -26.19 14.03 2.88
C GLY A 224 -24.89 13.38 2.43
N ALA A 225 -23.76 13.69 3.08
CA ALA A 225 -22.46 13.09 2.79
C ALA A 225 -22.40 11.60 3.14
N GLN A 226 -23.16 11.14 4.13
CA GLN A 226 -23.20 9.73 4.53
C GLN A 226 -24.14 8.89 3.65
N ILE A 227 -25.27 9.45 3.21
CA ILE A 227 -26.29 8.76 2.38
C ILE A 227 -25.93 8.80 0.89
N PHE A 228 -25.50 9.95 0.36
CA PHE A 228 -25.24 10.14 -1.08
C PHE A 228 -23.76 10.02 -1.46
N GLY A 229 -22.87 9.82 -0.49
CA GLY A 229 -21.45 9.61 -0.72
C GLY A 229 -21.03 8.14 -0.84
N LYS A 230 -21.96 7.18 -0.89
CA LYS A 230 -21.68 5.77 -1.20
C LYS A 230 -21.64 5.54 -2.70
#